data_AF-A0A1E5LDP7-F1
#
_entry.id   AF-A0A1E5LDP7-F1
#
_cell.length_a   1.000
_cell.length_b   1.000
_cell.length_c   1.000
_cell.angle_alpha   90.00
_cell.angle_beta   90.00
_cell.angle_gamma   90.00
#
_symmetry.space_group_name_H-M   'P 1'
#
loop_
_entity.id
_entity.type
_entity.pdbx_description
1 polymer ?
#
loop_
_entity_poly.entity_id
_entity_poly.type
_entity_poly.pdbx_seq_one_letter_code
_entity_poly.pdbx_strand_id
1 'polypeptide(L)'
;MKTFRLKELSIISQEDNSLKRHHVKLTDGLIINKENELGNWLIEAIIPNEPIELLKELEQQEEPFIIEATISREQNTPVPFSANIRKIKILDEHTEILLDAKIIMKKDDLSDLLLEELIKEGLTGKALIQEFKQAKAERGPSFLGIVDKELKKAKSPL
;
A
#
# COMPACT_ATOMS: atom_id res chain seq x y z
N MET A 1 20.66 7.70 2.26
CA MET A 1 19.49 7.85 1.39
C MET A 1 19.66 6.90 0.20
N LYS A 2 18.61 6.15 -0.14
CA LYS A 2 18.58 5.29 -1.34
C LYS A 2 17.40 5.64 -2.21
N THR A 3 17.65 5.73 -3.51
CA THR A 3 16.66 6.12 -4.51
C THR A 3 16.41 4.95 -5.44
N PHE A 4 15.14 4.67 -5.72
CA PHE A 4 14.72 3.55 -6.55
C PHE A 4 13.63 3.99 -7.53
N ARG A 5 13.53 3.29 -8.65
CA ARG A 5 12.41 3.48 -9.57
C ARG A 5 11.12 2.92 -8.96
N LEU A 6 10.04 3.68 -9.02
CA LEU A 6 8.69 3.20 -8.72
C LEU A 6 8.17 2.49 -9.97
N LYS A 7 7.80 1.22 -9.83
CA LYS A 7 7.35 0.39 -10.95
C LYS A 7 5.85 0.29 -11.05
N GLU A 8 5.19 0.15 -9.91
CA GLU A 8 3.75 0.10 -9.82
C GLU A 8 3.32 0.80 -8.54
N LEU A 9 2.13 1.39 -8.59
CA LEU A 9 1.49 2.02 -7.44
C LEU A 9 0.01 1.61 -7.45
N SER A 10 -0.51 1.24 -6.30
CA SER A 10 -1.94 1.03 -6.11
C SER A 10 -2.41 1.75 -4.85
N ILE A 11 -3.60 2.32 -4.90
CA ILE A 11 -4.28 2.93 -3.76
C ILE A 11 -5.31 1.93 -3.24
N ILE A 12 -5.36 1.72 -1.93
CA ILE A 12 -6.38 0.87 -1.31
C ILE A 12 -7.41 1.78 -0.64
N SER A 13 -8.67 1.70 -1.08
CA SER A 13 -9.79 2.43 -0.51
C SER A 13 -10.80 1.48 0.13
N GLN A 14 -11.62 2.02 1.03
CA GLN A 14 -12.78 1.30 1.57
C GLN A 14 -14.04 1.70 0.79
N GLU A 15 -14.67 0.72 0.15
CA GLU A 15 -15.90 0.88 -0.65
C GLU A 15 -16.88 -0.25 -0.33
N ASP A 16 -18.15 0.08 -0.03
CA ASP A 16 -19.21 -0.90 0.23
C ASP A 16 -18.84 -1.96 1.29
N ASN A 17 -18.20 -1.54 2.39
CA ASN A 17 -17.64 -2.42 3.43
C ASN A 17 -16.56 -3.41 2.96
N SER A 18 -15.96 -3.18 1.79
CA SER A 18 -14.85 -3.97 1.25
C SER A 18 -13.63 -3.09 0.98
N LEU A 19 -12.44 -3.67 1.09
CA LEU A 19 -11.22 -2.98 0.66
C LEU A 19 -11.03 -3.23 -0.84
N LYS A 20 -10.94 -2.16 -1.62
CA LYS A 20 -10.69 -2.22 -3.07
C LYS A 20 -9.31 -1.70 -3.40
N ARG A 21 -8.66 -2.36 -4.36
CA ARG A 21 -7.36 -1.98 -4.90
C ARG A 21 -7.57 -1.23 -6.21
N HIS A 22 -7.09 0.01 -6.25
CA HIS A 22 -7.08 0.87 -7.43
C HIS A 22 -5.68 0.92 -8.00
N HIS A 23 -5.49 0.30 -9.17
CA HIS A 23 -4.20 0.39 -9.86
C HIS A 23 -4.01 1.79 -10.44
N VAL A 24 -2.88 2.41 -10.12
CA VAL A 24 -2.51 3.73 -10.63
C VAL A 24 -1.64 3.56 -11.86
N LYS A 25 -2.11 4.08 -12.99
CA LYS A 25 -1.34 4.08 -14.25
C LYS A 25 -0.21 5.11 -14.13
N LEU A 26 1.01 4.62 -13.91
CA LEU A 26 2.21 5.47 -13.83
C LEU A 26 2.70 5.85 -15.23
N THR A 27 2.89 7.15 -15.46
CA THR A 27 3.72 7.66 -16.56
C THR A 27 5.20 7.56 -16.17
N ASP A 28 5.53 8.00 -14.95
CA ASP A 28 6.84 7.78 -14.33
C ASP A 28 6.72 7.80 -12.80
N GLY A 29 7.77 7.38 -12.11
CA GLY A 29 7.79 7.48 -10.65
C GLY A 29 9.11 7.14 -9.98
N LEU A 30 9.27 7.72 -8.81
CA LEU A 30 10.45 7.63 -7.96
C LEU A 30 10.02 7.28 -6.54
N ILE A 31 10.81 6.44 -5.87
CA ILE A 31 10.62 6.14 -4.47
C ILE A 31 11.96 6.19 -3.74
N ILE A 32 12.01 6.97 -2.66
CA ILE A 32 13.22 7.26 -1.90
C ILE A 32 13.06 6.72 -0.48
N ASN A 33 13.97 5.85 -0.07
CA ASN A 33 14.17 5.51 1.33
C ASN A 33 15.08 6.60 1.95
N LYS A 34 14.54 7.37 2.89
CA LYS A 34 15.31 8.44 3.55
C LYS A 34 16.38 7.89 4.50
N GLU A 35 16.29 6.61 4.87
CA GLU A 35 17.22 5.93 5.80
C GLU A 35 17.40 6.69 7.13
N ASN A 36 16.36 7.39 7.56
CA ASN A 36 16.33 8.04 8.87
C ASN A 36 15.74 7.09 9.93
N GLU A 37 15.95 7.42 11.20
CA GLU A 37 15.43 6.62 12.32
C GLU A 37 13.89 6.52 12.33
N LEU A 38 13.22 7.47 11.67
CA LEU A 38 11.76 7.50 11.54
C LEU A 38 11.21 6.52 10.49
N GLY A 39 12.08 5.89 9.69
CA GLY A 39 11.69 4.92 8.66
C GLY A 39 10.88 5.55 7.52
N ASN A 40 11.08 6.85 7.24
CA ASN A 40 10.27 7.58 6.26
C ASN A 40 10.70 7.30 4.83
N TRP A 41 9.70 7.22 3.96
CA TRP A 41 9.83 7.12 2.52
C TRP A 41 9.20 8.34 1.86
N LEU A 42 9.75 8.75 0.73
CA LEU A 42 9.16 9.76 -0.15
C LEU A 42 8.83 9.08 -1.46
N ILE A 43 7.60 9.26 -1.95
CA ILE A 43 7.15 8.67 -3.20
C ILE A 43 6.68 9.79 -4.10
N GLU A 44 7.20 9.82 -5.32
CA GLU A 44 6.79 10.72 -6.39
C GLU A 44 6.20 9.87 -7.53
N ALA A 45 5.01 10.24 -7.98
CA ALA A 45 4.33 9.58 -9.08
C ALA A 45 3.81 10.62 -10.06
N ILE A 46 4.10 10.41 -11.35
CA ILE A 46 3.50 11.16 -12.45
C ILE A 46 2.46 10.24 -13.08
N ILE A 47 1.22 10.71 -13.12
CA ILE A 47 0.08 9.93 -13.58
C ILE A 47 -0.75 10.77 -14.57
N PRO A 48 -1.61 10.16 -15.41
CA PRO A 48 -2.63 10.90 -16.13
C PRO A 48 -3.59 11.64 -15.18
N ASN A 49 -4.28 12.68 -15.65
CA ASN A 49 -5.22 13.46 -14.82
C ASN A 49 -6.41 12.66 -14.26
N GLU A 50 -6.69 11.47 -14.79
CA GLU A 50 -7.61 10.50 -14.20
C GLU A 50 -6.76 9.53 -13.35
N PRO A 51 -6.84 9.53 -12.00
CA PRO A 51 -8.02 9.76 -11.16
C PRO A 51 -7.82 10.90 -10.12
N ILE A 52 -7.94 12.16 -10.53
CA ILE A 52 -7.69 13.31 -9.64
C ILE A 52 -8.68 13.45 -8.47
N GLU A 53 -9.94 13.03 -8.65
CA GLU A 53 -10.97 13.19 -7.61
C GLU A 53 -10.69 12.30 -6.38
N LEU A 54 -10.29 11.04 -6.59
CA LEU A 54 -9.85 10.16 -5.50
C LEU A 54 -8.69 10.77 -4.70
N LEU A 55 -7.73 11.40 -5.39
CA LEU A 55 -6.58 12.02 -4.74
C LEU A 55 -6.96 13.26 -3.94
N LYS A 56 -7.87 14.08 -4.46
CA LYS A 56 -8.41 15.24 -3.74
C LYS A 56 -9.20 14.81 -2.50
N GLU A 57 -10.00 13.76 -2.60
CA GLU A 57 -10.72 13.19 -1.44
C GLU A 57 -9.74 12.72 -0.36
N LEU A 58 -8.69 11.99 -0.75
CA LEU A 58 -7.64 11.54 0.17
C LEU A 58 -6.85 12.71 0.78
N GLU A 59 -6.61 13.78 0.03
CA GLU A 59 -5.95 14.99 0.53
C GLU A 59 -6.82 15.70 1.58
N GLN A 60 -8.13 15.79 1.33
CA GLN A 60 -9.10 16.43 2.24
C GLN A 60 -9.34 15.64 3.54
N GLN A 61 -9.22 14.32 3.50
CA GLN A 61 -9.42 13.49 4.69
C GLN A 61 -8.33 13.72 5.74
N GLU A 62 -7.14 14.22 5.35
CA GLU A 62 -5.96 14.42 6.20
C GLU A 62 -5.56 13.18 7.02
N GLU A 63 -6.03 12.01 6.61
CA GLU A 63 -5.84 10.74 7.28
C GLU A 63 -4.93 9.84 6.45
N PRO A 64 -3.98 9.12 7.08
CA PRO A 64 -3.14 8.20 6.33
C PRO A 64 -3.96 7.11 5.66
N PHE A 65 -3.70 6.88 4.38
CA PHE A 65 -4.30 5.83 3.57
C PHE A 65 -3.28 4.76 3.20
N ILE A 66 -3.75 3.62 2.69
CA ILE A 66 -2.89 2.51 2.32
C ILE A 66 -2.57 2.61 0.83
N ILE A 67 -1.28 2.48 0.51
CA ILE A 67 -0.83 2.24 -0.85
C ILE A 67 0.00 0.96 -0.92
N GLU A 68 0.10 0.37 -2.10
CA GLU A 68 1.07 -0.68 -2.39
C GLU A 68 2.01 -0.20 -3.49
N ALA A 69 3.32 -0.28 -3.27
CA ALA A 69 4.33 0.14 -4.23
C ALA A 69 5.29 -0.99 -4.60
N THR A 70 5.49 -1.20 -5.90
CA THR A 70 6.49 -2.13 -6.44
C THR A 70 7.79 -1.36 -6.72
N ILE A 71 8.89 -1.76 -6.08
CA ILE A 71 10.15 -1.00 -6.04
C ILE A 71 11.20 -1.65 -6.93
N SER A 72 11.89 -0.86 -7.74
CA SER A 72 13.00 -1.25 -8.65
C SER A 72 12.59 -2.13 -9.84
N ARG A 73 11.96 -3.28 -9.62
CA ARG A 73 11.63 -4.28 -10.65
C ARG A 73 10.18 -4.71 -10.54
N GLU A 74 9.49 -4.87 -11.67
CA GLU A 74 8.07 -5.25 -11.74
C GLU A 74 7.79 -6.62 -11.12
N GLN A 75 8.78 -7.52 -11.11
CA GLN A 75 8.63 -8.85 -10.52
C GLN A 75 8.73 -8.83 -8.98
N ASN A 76 9.06 -7.68 -8.38
CA ASN A 76 9.18 -7.58 -6.94
C ASN A 76 7.79 -7.57 -6.31
N THR A 77 7.69 -8.18 -5.12
CA THR A 77 6.46 -8.14 -4.33
C THR A 77 6.15 -6.68 -3.93
N PRO A 78 4.93 -6.17 -4.19
CA PRO A 78 4.54 -4.84 -3.74
C PRO A 78 4.69 -4.70 -2.22
N VAL A 79 5.10 -3.54 -1.73
CA VAL A 79 5.22 -3.27 -0.30
C VAL A 79 4.07 -2.36 0.14
N PRO A 80 3.33 -2.71 1.22
CA PRO A 80 2.27 -1.85 1.73
C PRO A 80 2.86 -0.68 2.54
N PHE A 81 2.42 0.53 2.23
CA PHE A 81 2.76 1.75 2.95
C PHE A 81 1.51 2.44 3.47
N SER A 82 1.66 3.07 4.64
CA SER A 82 0.80 4.16 5.09
C SER A 82 1.32 5.43 4.42
N ALA A 83 0.45 6.18 3.74
CA ALA A 83 0.83 7.37 3.00
C ALA A 83 -0.08 8.55 3.34
N ASN A 84 0.50 9.75 3.29
CA ASN A 84 -0.21 11.02 3.27
C ASN A 84 0.17 11.78 2.01
N ILE A 85 -0.77 12.51 1.45
CA ILE A 85 -0.49 13.43 0.35
C ILE A 85 0.28 14.61 0.91
N ARG A 86 1.51 14.79 0.44
CA ARG A 86 2.32 15.98 0.73
C ARG A 86 1.99 17.10 -0.25
N LYS A 87 1.77 16.75 -1.52
CA LYS A 87 1.51 17.71 -2.58
C LYS A 87 0.86 17.04 -3.78
N ILE A 88 -0.14 17.69 -4.36
CA ILE A 88 -0.64 17.43 -5.70
C ILE A 88 -0.26 18.63 -6.58
N LYS A 89 0.27 18.37 -7.77
CA LYS A 89 0.54 19.40 -8.77
C LYS A 89 -0.04 18.95 -10.11
N ILE A 90 -1.06 19.68 -10.56
CA ILE A 90 -1.66 19.51 -11.88
C ILE A 90 -0.67 20.08 -12.90
N LEU A 91 -0.32 19.28 -13.90
CA LEU A 91 0.41 19.67 -15.10
C LEU A 91 -0.59 19.71 -16.27
N ASP A 92 -0.12 19.65 -17.51
CA ASP A 92 -1.02 19.67 -18.68
C ASP A 92 -1.92 18.42 -18.72
N GLU A 93 -1.42 17.31 -19.25
CA GLU A 93 -2.17 16.04 -19.34
C GLU A 93 -1.90 15.10 -18.15
N HIS A 94 -1.09 15.55 -17.20
CA HIS A 94 -0.57 14.74 -16.10
C HIS A 94 -0.74 15.43 -14.76
N THR A 95 -0.72 14.62 -13.71
CA THR A 95 -0.68 15.06 -12.32
C THR A 95 0.55 14.46 -11.66
N GLU A 96 1.35 15.32 -11.01
CA GLU A 96 2.47 14.93 -10.14
C GLU A 96 1.94 14.84 -8.71
N ILE A 97 2.22 13.72 -8.04
CA ILE A 97 1.81 13.46 -6.67
C ILE A 97 3.06 13.17 -5.86
N LEU A 98 3.19 13.86 -4.73
CA LEU A 98 4.22 13.63 -3.74
C LEU A 98 3.58 13.09 -2.46
N LEU A 99 4.08 11.96 -1.98
CA LEU A 99 3.58 11.27 -0.80
C LEU A 99 4.68 11.12 0.25
N ASP A 100 4.34 11.41 1.50
CA ASP A 100 5.11 10.95 2.65
C ASP A 100 4.58 9.58 3.08
N ALA A 101 5.47 8.59 3.18
CA ALA A 101 5.08 7.21 3.40
C ALA A 101 5.91 6.50 4.48
N LYS A 102 5.31 5.48 5.10
CA LYS A 102 5.95 4.55 6.04
C LYS A 102 5.51 3.12 5.74
N ILE A 103 6.42 2.16 5.81
CA ILE A 103 6.08 0.75 5.67
C ILE A 103 5.17 0.35 6.85
N ILE A 104 4.02 -0.27 6.57
CA ILE A 104 3.06 -0.66 7.62
C ILE A 104 3.59 -1.85 8.41
N MET A 105 4.10 -2.87 7.71
CA MET A 105 4.68 -4.07 8.33
C MET A 105 5.68 -4.72 7.38
N LYS A 106 6.57 -5.55 7.92
CA LYS A 106 7.48 -6.33 7.08
C LYS A 106 6.74 -7.53 6.48
N LYS A 107 7.30 -8.06 5.40
CA LYS A 107 6.73 -9.21 4.68
C LYS A 107 6.65 -10.48 5.54
N ASP A 108 7.60 -10.65 6.46
CA ASP A 108 7.65 -11.81 7.34
C ASP A 108 6.56 -11.71 8.40
N ASP A 109 6.44 -10.56 9.08
CA ASP A 109 5.35 -10.27 10.05
C ASP A 109 3.96 -10.55 9.44
N LEU A 110 3.75 -10.12 8.19
CA LEU A 110 2.50 -10.35 7.47
C LEU A 110 2.23 -11.83 7.20
N SER A 111 3.27 -12.60 6.86
CA SER A 111 3.10 -14.04 6.60
C SER A 111 2.67 -14.76 7.87
N ASP A 112 3.23 -14.37 9.01
CA ASP A 112 2.88 -14.95 10.31
C ASP A 112 1.44 -14.57 10.71
N LEU A 113 1.06 -13.30 10.57
CA LEU A 113 -0.30 -12.83 10.85
C LEU A 113 -1.36 -13.50 9.97
N LEU A 114 -1.06 -13.70 8.68
CA LEU A 114 -1.96 -14.40 7.77
C LEU A 114 -2.14 -15.86 8.19
N LEU A 115 -1.05 -16.53 8.54
CA LEU A 115 -1.12 -17.92 9.01
C LEU A 115 -1.95 -18.03 10.30
N GLU A 116 -1.73 -17.13 11.26
CA GLU A 116 -2.50 -17.08 12.50
C GLU A 116 -3.99 -16.89 12.25
N GLU A 117 -4.38 -15.99 11.33
CA GLU A 117 -5.80 -15.74 11.02
C GLU A 117 -6.46 -16.97 10.40
N LEU A 118 -5.81 -17.62 9.42
CA LEU A 118 -6.34 -18.83 8.80
C LEU A 118 -6.49 -19.98 9.81
N ILE A 119 -5.56 -20.11 10.76
CA ILE A 119 -5.67 -21.08 11.85
C ILE A 119 -6.88 -20.74 12.75
N LYS A 120 -7.10 -19.46 13.08
CA LYS A 120 -8.27 -19.02 13.87
C LYS A 120 -9.59 -19.27 13.15
N GLU A 121 -9.61 -19.19 11.82
CA GLU A 121 -10.76 -19.57 10.98
C GLU A 121 -11.00 -21.09 10.95
N GLY A 122 -10.12 -21.89 11.57
CA GLY A 122 -10.25 -23.34 11.69
C GLY A 122 -9.67 -24.12 10.52
N LEU A 123 -8.95 -23.46 9.60
CA LEU A 123 -8.26 -24.14 8.51
C LEU A 123 -7.12 -24.99 9.05
N THR A 124 -7.02 -26.23 8.57
CA THR A 124 -5.97 -27.17 8.96
C THR A 124 -5.49 -28.01 7.79
N GLY A 125 -4.33 -28.66 7.95
CA GLY A 125 -3.79 -29.61 6.97
C GLY A 125 -3.60 -29.01 5.58
N LYS A 126 -4.04 -29.72 4.53
CA LYS A 126 -3.86 -29.29 3.14
C LYS A 126 -4.65 -28.02 2.80
N ALA A 127 -5.83 -27.84 3.40
CA ALA A 127 -6.66 -26.67 3.15
C ALA A 127 -5.96 -25.38 3.61
N LEU A 128 -5.35 -25.40 4.81
CA LEU A 128 -4.55 -24.28 5.32
C LEU A 128 -3.39 -23.94 4.38
N ILE A 129 -2.65 -24.95 3.92
CA ILE A 129 -1.49 -24.74 3.04
C ILE A 129 -1.93 -24.14 1.70
N GLN A 130 -3.05 -24.61 1.14
CA GLN A 130 -3.58 -24.09 -0.11
C GLN A 130 -4.03 -22.64 0.03
N GLU A 131 -4.86 -22.36 1.04
CA GLU A 131 -5.39 -21.02 1.29
C GLU A 131 -4.26 -20.03 1.60
N PHE A 132 -3.30 -20.41 2.43
CA PHE A 132 -2.14 -19.58 2.75
C PHE A 132 -1.33 -19.21 1.50
N LYS A 133 -1.08 -20.18 0.61
CA LYS A 133 -0.35 -19.92 -0.65
C LYS A 133 -1.15 -19.02 -1.58
N GLN A 134 -2.46 -19.24 -1.69
CA GLN A 134 -3.34 -18.45 -2.52
C GLN A 134 -3.42 -17.00 -2.01
N ALA A 135 -3.75 -16.81 -0.73
CA ALA A 135 -3.83 -15.48 -0.12
C ALA A 135 -2.50 -14.70 -0.20
N LYS A 136 -1.36 -15.38 -0.06
CA LYS A 136 -0.03 -14.78 -0.23
C LYS A 136 0.24 -14.34 -1.67
N ALA A 137 -0.26 -15.08 -2.66
CA ALA A 137 -0.06 -14.78 -4.07
C ALA A 137 -1.02 -13.69 -4.58
N GLU A 138 -2.31 -13.83 -4.27
CA GLU A 138 -3.38 -12.96 -4.77
C GLU A 138 -3.45 -11.63 -4.01
N ARG A 139 -2.91 -11.58 -2.79
CA ARG A 139 -3.02 -10.43 -1.87
C ARG A 139 -4.48 -9.94 -1.82
N GLY A 140 -5.38 -10.90 -1.65
CA GLY A 140 -6.83 -10.70 -1.68
C GLY A 140 -7.38 -10.00 -0.42
N PRO A 141 -8.71 -10.05 -0.21
CA PRO A 141 -9.36 -9.33 0.89
C PRO A 141 -8.78 -9.61 2.27
N SER A 142 -8.40 -10.86 2.59
CA SER A 142 -7.80 -11.21 3.90
C SER A 142 -6.45 -10.53 4.11
N PHE A 143 -5.63 -10.43 3.06
CA PHE A 143 -4.37 -9.70 3.08
C PHE A 143 -4.61 -8.22 3.37
N LEU A 144 -5.52 -7.59 2.62
CA LEU A 144 -5.82 -6.16 2.78
C LEU A 144 -6.43 -5.88 4.16
N GLY A 145 -7.24 -6.80 4.68
CA GLY A 145 -7.82 -6.72 6.02
C GLY A 145 -6.78 -6.73 7.13
N ILE A 146 -5.72 -7.54 7.01
CA ILE A 146 -4.60 -7.52 7.96
C ILE A 146 -3.85 -6.18 7.89
N VAL A 147 -3.56 -5.70 6.67
CA VAL A 147 -2.87 -4.41 6.49
C VAL A 147 -3.68 -3.25 7.06
N ASP A 148 -5.00 -3.23 6.84
CA ASP A 148 -5.91 -2.23 7.40
C ASP A 148 -5.99 -2.30 8.93
N LYS A 149 -6.07 -3.50 9.52
CA LYS A 149 -6.01 -3.71 10.97
C LYS A 149 -4.72 -3.13 11.56
N GLU A 150 -3.56 -3.38 10.94
CA GLU A 150 -2.28 -2.86 11.42
C GLU A 150 -2.14 -1.35 11.24
N LEU A 151 -2.63 -0.78 10.13
CA LEU A 151 -2.69 0.68 9.98
C LEU A 151 -3.52 1.32 11.12
N LYS A 152 -4.68 0.74 11.44
CA LYS A 152 -5.55 1.24 12.52
C LYS A 152 -4.90 1.15 13.89
N LYS A 153 -4.15 0.07 14.18
CA LYS A 153 -3.37 -0.05 15.43
C LYS A 153 -2.29 1.03 15.53
N ALA A 154 -1.60 1.33 14.42
CA ALA A 154 -0.59 2.39 14.38
C ALA A 154 -1.19 3.80 14.57
N LYS A 155 -2.50 3.97 14.35
CA LYS A 155 -3.25 5.22 14.58
C LYS A 155 -3.89 5.31 15.98
N SER A 156 -3.96 4.23 16.77
CA SER A 156 -4.54 4.28 18.13
C SER A 156 -3.54 4.88 19.13
N PRO A 157 -3.96 5.85 19.97
CA PRO A 157 -3.17 6.20 21.15
C PRO A 157 -3.23 5.05 22.17
N LEU A 158 -2.11 4.78 22.83
CA LEU A 158 -2.00 3.84 23.95
C LEU A 158 -3.00 4.15 25.08
#